data_AF-A0A6A7KJQ6-F1
#
_entry.id   AF-A0A6A7KJQ6-F1
#
_cell.length_a   1.000
_cell.length_b   1.000
_cell.length_c   1.000
_cell.angle_alpha   90.00
_cell.angle_beta   90.00
_cell.angle_gamma   90.00
#
_symmetry.space_group_name_H-M   'P 1'
#
loop_
_entity.id
_entity.type
_entity.pdbx_description
1 polymer ?
#
loop_
_entity_poly.entity_id
_entity_poly.type
_entity_poly.pdbx_seq_one_letter_code
_entity_poly.pdbx_strand_id
1 'polypeptide(L)'
;MKEFEIKFKFYGGYETFDRMGREIIEHGLENGESPDVIITKCLEEYEAWMYYKGNEIFQATVDFDVFVSDLIALAFYSLRGDVPGNIDFNGRIFTDMSQLPGWWRKEAEKARAILEERFGIVTTNPVFCSTFGSYDPTVIIFAFTEGEDLHLVSTTYNKVARLSARKIAEYVAEVVGMAITELEKHIGLFEEFGIKEYAERVKTLREKWELLKSTLAD
;
A
#
# COMPACT_ATOMS: atom_id res chain seq x y z
N MET A 1 -12.04 20.47 -2.71
CA MET A 1 -12.13 18.99 -2.68
C MET A 1 -10.77 18.46 -3.16
N LYS A 2 -10.09 17.59 -2.42
CA LYS A 2 -8.78 17.05 -2.82
C LYS A 2 -8.94 16.25 -4.13
N GLU A 3 -7.98 16.36 -5.05
CA GLU A 3 -8.05 15.65 -6.34
C GLU A 3 -7.76 14.16 -6.17
N PHE A 4 -6.85 13.81 -5.27
CA PHE A 4 -6.56 12.44 -4.85
C PHE A 4 -6.55 12.39 -3.31
N GLU A 5 -7.08 11.32 -2.76
CA GLU A 5 -7.21 11.16 -1.31
C GLU A 5 -7.07 9.68 -0.95
N ILE A 6 -6.28 9.40 0.08
CA ILE A 6 -6.16 8.06 0.67
C ILE A 6 -6.61 8.18 2.13
N LYS A 7 -7.43 7.23 2.58
CA LYS A 7 -7.90 7.12 3.96
C LYS A 7 -7.61 5.73 4.47
N PHE A 8 -7.43 5.63 5.78
CA PHE A 8 -7.41 4.35 6.49
C PHE A 8 -8.10 4.53 7.84
N LYS A 9 -8.65 3.43 8.36
CA LYS A 9 -9.26 3.39 9.68
C LYS A 9 -9.25 1.97 10.20
N PHE A 10 -8.97 1.82 11.48
CA PHE A 10 -9.13 0.56 12.18
C PHE A 10 -10.62 0.21 12.38
N TYR A 11 -11.02 -0.99 11.98
CA TYR A 11 -12.41 -1.44 11.91
C TYR A 11 -12.71 -2.75 12.62
N GLY A 12 -11.80 -3.25 13.46
CA GLY A 12 -11.83 -4.62 14.00
C GLY A 12 -13.01 -5.03 14.88
N GLY A 13 -14.17 -4.37 14.86
CA GLY A 13 -15.34 -4.70 15.69
C GLY A 13 -15.14 -4.40 17.18
N TYR A 14 -13.90 -4.13 17.60
CA TYR A 14 -13.53 -3.64 18.92
C TYR A 14 -13.52 -2.10 18.94
N GLU A 15 -13.92 -1.50 20.06
CA GLU A 15 -13.97 -0.03 20.20
C GLU A 15 -12.58 0.63 20.00
N THR A 16 -11.49 -0.11 20.24
CA THR A 16 -10.10 0.36 20.07
C THR A 16 -9.16 -0.77 19.63
N PHE A 17 -8.09 -0.39 18.91
CA PHE A 17 -6.98 -1.29 18.56
C PHE A 17 -6.41 -1.97 19.80
N ASP A 18 -6.12 -1.21 20.86
CA ASP A 18 -5.44 -1.73 22.05
C ASP A 18 -6.20 -2.89 22.72
N ARG A 19 -7.53 -2.87 22.67
CA ARG A 19 -8.35 -3.95 23.22
C ARG A 19 -8.20 -5.23 22.39
N MET A 20 -8.37 -5.14 21.07
CA MET A 20 -8.22 -6.27 20.17
C MET A 20 -6.79 -6.80 20.16
N GLY A 21 -5.82 -5.90 20.03
CA GLY A 21 -4.40 -6.22 19.99
C GLY A 21 -3.96 -6.98 21.24
N ARG A 22 -4.42 -6.57 22.43
CA ARG A 22 -4.14 -7.32 23.66
C ARG A 22 -4.65 -8.75 23.61
N GLU A 23 -5.91 -8.97 23.22
CA GLU A 23 -6.49 -10.31 23.11
C GLU A 23 -5.74 -11.18 22.09
N ILE A 24 -5.37 -10.62 20.93
CA ILE A 24 -4.60 -11.32 19.90
C ILE A 24 -3.19 -11.66 20.40
N ILE A 25 -2.51 -10.73 21.07
CA ILE A 25 -1.16 -10.94 21.60
C ILE A 25 -1.17 -12.02 22.68
N GLU A 26 -2.07 -11.92 23.66
CA GLU A 26 -2.20 -12.92 24.74
C GLU A 26 -2.47 -14.30 24.16
N HIS A 27 -3.47 -14.41 23.27
CA HIS A 27 -3.81 -15.69 22.64
C HIS A 27 -2.66 -16.25 21.78
N GLY A 28 -1.99 -15.40 20.99
CA GLY A 28 -0.89 -15.84 20.15
C GLY A 28 0.30 -16.35 20.97
N LEU A 29 0.65 -15.67 22.05
CA LEU A 29 1.70 -16.10 22.98
C LEU A 29 1.35 -17.42 23.69
N GLU A 30 0.11 -17.57 24.15
CA GLU A 30 -0.38 -18.81 24.77
C GLU A 30 -0.29 -20.02 23.83
N ASN A 31 -0.49 -19.80 22.53
CA ASN A 31 -0.40 -20.84 21.50
C ASN A 31 1.01 -20.99 20.89
N GLY A 32 2.01 -20.24 21.38
CA GLY A 32 3.38 -20.30 20.90
C GLY A 32 3.58 -19.77 19.48
N GLU A 33 2.73 -18.84 19.04
CA GLU A 33 2.88 -18.16 17.75
C GLU A 33 4.12 -17.26 17.75
N SER A 34 4.73 -17.07 16.58
CA SER A 34 5.86 -16.15 16.46
C SER A 34 5.39 -14.70 16.61
N PRO A 35 6.27 -13.78 17.08
CA PRO A 35 5.98 -12.35 17.11
C PRO A 35 5.46 -11.80 15.78
N ASP A 36 6.04 -12.26 14.68
CA ASP A 36 5.65 -11.89 13.31
C ASP A 36 4.18 -12.20 13.01
N VAL A 37 3.71 -13.40 13.37
CA VAL A 37 2.32 -13.82 13.14
C VAL A 37 1.35 -13.00 14.00
N ILE A 38 1.73 -12.76 15.25
CA ILE A 38 0.95 -11.96 16.20
C ILE A 38 0.79 -10.52 15.69
N ILE A 39 1.89 -9.91 15.23
CA ILE A 39 1.88 -8.55 14.67
C ILE A 39 0.96 -8.48 13.47
N THR A 40 1.12 -9.38 12.50
CA THR A 40 0.27 -9.41 11.30
C THR A 40 -1.20 -9.49 11.71
N LYS A 41 -1.59 -10.44 12.56
CA LYS A 41 -2.98 -10.58 13.06
C LYS A 41 -3.55 -9.30 13.68
N CYS A 42 -2.75 -8.55 14.43
CA CYS A 42 -3.19 -7.28 15.01
C CYS A 42 -3.47 -6.20 13.94
N LEU A 43 -2.77 -6.24 12.81
CA LEU A 43 -2.82 -5.22 11.76
C LEU A 43 -3.82 -5.53 10.64
N GLU A 44 -4.47 -6.71 10.65
CA GLU A 44 -5.37 -7.17 9.56
C GLU A 44 -6.70 -6.42 9.50
N GLU A 45 -7.06 -5.67 10.54
CA GLU A 45 -8.39 -5.06 10.69
C GLU A 45 -8.44 -3.59 10.29
N TYR A 46 -7.46 -3.13 9.51
CA TYR A 46 -7.51 -1.80 8.91
C TYR A 46 -8.27 -1.85 7.59
N GLU A 47 -9.27 -0.99 7.45
CA GLU A 47 -9.83 -0.67 6.15
C GLU A 47 -9.12 0.53 5.55
N ALA A 48 -8.81 0.45 4.26
CA ALA A 48 -8.18 1.50 3.48
C ALA A 48 -9.01 1.85 2.25
N TRP A 49 -8.99 3.13 1.87
CA TRP A 49 -9.67 3.65 0.69
C TRP A 49 -8.76 4.56 -0.11
N MET A 50 -8.93 4.55 -1.43
CA MET A 50 -8.38 5.58 -2.30
C MET A 50 -9.48 6.19 -3.17
N TYR A 51 -9.47 7.51 -3.27
CA TYR A 51 -10.41 8.31 -4.04
C TYR A 51 -9.69 9.16 -5.06
N TYR A 52 -10.28 9.28 -6.25
CA TYR A 52 -9.87 10.25 -7.27
C TYR A 52 -11.07 11.10 -7.68
N LYS A 53 -10.96 12.41 -7.52
CA LYS A 53 -12.03 13.39 -7.79
C LYS A 53 -13.36 12.99 -7.11
N GLY A 54 -13.27 12.53 -5.86
CA GLY A 54 -14.40 12.08 -5.05
C GLY A 54 -14.94 10.68 -5.40
N ASN A 55 -14.38 10.01 -6.41
CA ASN A 55 -14.79 8.67 -6.81
C ASN A 55 -13.87 7.62 -6.19
N GLU A 56 -14.44 6.63 -5.52
CA GLU A 56 -13.67 5.49 -5.00
C GLU A 56 -13.03 4.72 -6.16
N ILE A 57 -11.74 4.44 -6.02
CA ILE A 57 -10.96 3.60 -6.95
C ILE A 57 -10.32 2.40 -6.25
N PHE A 58 -10.35 2.35 -4.92
CA PHE A 58 -9.83 1.26 -4.11
C PHE A 58 -10.56 1.28 -2.76
N GLN A 59 -11.01 0.11 -2.30
CA GLN A 59 -11.39 -0.14 -0.93
C GLN A 59 -11.03 -1.59 -0.60
N ALA A 60 -10.41 -1.79 0.56
CA ALA A 60 -10.12 -3.12 1.07
C ALA A 60 -9.85 -3.08 2.58
N THR A 61 -10.11 -4.21 3.22
CA THR A 61 -9.41 -4.60 4.44
C THR A 61 -8.00 -5.03 4.08
N VAL A 62 -6.99 -4.52 4.77
CA VAL A 62 -5.57 -4.66 4.41
C VAL A 62 -4.73 -5.07 5.62
N ASP A 63 -3.66 -5.81 5.35
CA ASP A 63 -2.52 -5.83 6.26
C ASP A 63 -1.90 -4.42 6.27
N PHE A 64 -1.99 -3.72 7.40
CA PHE A 64 -1.72 -2.29 7.43
C PHE A 64 -0.24 -1.94 7.23
N ASP A 65 0.71 -2.75 7.73
CA ASP A 65 2.13 -2.46 7.51
C ASP A 65 2.55 -2.69 6.04
N VAL A 66 1.94 -3.68 5.39
CA VAL A 66 2.08 -3.96 3.96
C VAL A 66 1.48 -2.82 3.14
N PHE A 67 0.27 -2.36 3.49
CA PHE A 67 -0.37 -1.22 2.84
C PHE A 67 0.56 0.02 2.84
N VAL A 68 1.16 0.33 3.99
CA VAL A 68 2.10 1.46 4.12
C VAL A 68 3.36 1.23 3.28
N SER A 69 3.93 0.03 3.30
CA SER A 69 5.12 -0.33 2.50
C SER A 69 4.87 -0.19 0.99
N ASP A 70 3.72 -0.69 0.53
CA ASP A 70 3.34 -0.64 -0.88
C ASP A 70 3.04 0.78 -1.35
N LEU A 71 2.48 1.63 -0.48
CA LEU A 71 2.34 3.06 -0.76
C LEU A 71 3.70 3.73 -0.93
N ILE A 72 4.67 3.47 -0.04
CA ILE A 72 6.03 4.00 -0.18
C ILE A 72 6.63 3.57 -1.52
N ALA A 73 6.48 2.28 -1.88
CA ALA A 73 6.94 1.77 -3.16
C ALA A 73 6.26 2.46 -4.36
N LEU A 74 4.94 2.68 -4.30
CA LEU A 74 4.20 3.43 -5.33
C LEU A 74 4.77 4.85 -5.52
N ALA A 75 5.10 5.54 -4.43
CA ALA A 75 5.63 6.91 -4.49
C ALA A 75 7.04 6.96 -5.09
N PHE A 76 7.92 6.01 -4.75
CA PHE A 76 9.22 5.91 -5.43
C PHE A 76 9.05 5.59 -6.90
N TYR A 77 8.19 4.62 -7.21
CA TYR A 77 7.88 4.24 -8.58
C TYR A 77 7.32 5.42 -9.38
N SER A 78 6.45 6.25 -8.79
CA SER A 78 5.92 7.41 -9.50
C SER A 78 7.01 8.42 -9.83
N LEU A 79 7.93 8.69 -8.89
CA LEU A 79 9.00 9.66 -9.09
C LEU A 79 10.09 9.19 -10.04
N ARG A 80 10.39 7.89 -10.05
CA ARG A 80 11.62 7.36 -10.69
C ARG A 80 11.36 6.33 -11.79
N GLY A 81 10.15 5.79 -11.86
CA GLY A 81 9.84 4.61 -12.69
C GLY A 81 10.39 3.30 -12.13
N ASP A 82 10.99 3.32 -10.93
CA ASP A 82 11.55 2.16 -10.23
C ASP A 82 11.34 2.24 -8.71
N VAL A 83 11.59 1.12 -8.02
CA VAL A 83 11.56 1.05 -6.55
C VAL A 83 12.97 0.73 -6.08
N PRO A 84 13.57 1.55 -5.19
CA PRO A 84 14.89 1.27 -4.64
C PRO A 84 14.94 -0.11 -3.96
N GLY A 85 16.02 -0.86 -4.16
CA GLY A 85 16.12 -2.25 -3.67
C GLY A 85 16.08 -2.44 -2.15
N ASN A 86 16.19 -1.36 -1.37
CA ASN A 86 15.99 -1.36 0.09
C ASN A 86 14.53 -1.12 0.51
N ILE A 87 13.63 -0.89 -0.43
CA ILE A 87 12.19 -0.81 -0.20
C ILE A 87 11.59 -2.19 -0.47
N ASP A 88 11.42 -2.96 0.60
CA ASP A 88 10.61 -4.17 0.55
C ASP A 88 9.11 -3.82 0.47
N PHE A 89 8.38 -4.50 -0.42
CA PHE A 89 6.96 -4.29 -0.72
C PHE A 89 6.35 -5.56 -1.36
N ASN A 90 5.03 -5.76 -1.19
CA ASN A 90 4.33 -6.97 -1.64
C ASN A 90 3.79 -6.89 -3.07
N GLY A 91 3.83 -5.70 -3.67
CA GLY A 91 3.56 -5.50 -5.09
C GLY A 91 4.63 -6.11 -6.01
N ARG A 92 4.52 -5.82 -7.30
CA ARG A 92 5.56 -6.15 -8.28
C ARG A 92 5.73 -5.03 -9.29
N ILE A 93 6.96 -4.90 -9.78
CA ILE A 93 7.25 -4.16 -11.00
C ILE A 93 7.52 -5.18 -12.10
N PHE A 94 6.84 -5.04 -13.24
CA PHE A 94 7.08 -5.87 -14.41
C PHE A 94 7.49 -4.99 -15.59
N THR A 95 8.51 -5.41 -16.32
CA THR A 95 8.98 -4.70 -17.52
C THR A 95 8.27 -5.18 -18.79
N ASP A 96 7.58 -6.32 -18.70
CA ASP A 96 6.78 -6.89 -19.78
C ASP A 96 5.56 -7.61 -19.17
N MET A 97 4.41 -7.44 -19.83
CA MET A 97 3.16 -8.16 -19.55
C MET A 97 3.33 -9.69 -19.57
N SER A 98 4.31 -10.23 -20.29
CA SER A 98 4.61 -11.66 -20.29
C SER A 98 5.09 -12.18 -18.93
N GLN A 99 5.67 -11.30 -18.09
CA GLN A 99 6.14 -11.60 -16.73
C GLN A 99 5.01 -11.67 -15.70
N LEU A 100 3.79 -11.24 -16.07
CA LEU A 100 2.65 -11.30 -15.17
C LEU A 100 2.30 -12.76 -14.88
N PRO A 101 2.16 -13.12 -13.59
CA PRO A 101 1.60 -14.42 -13.19
C PRO A 101 0.27 -14.68 -13.88
N GLY A 102 0.01 -15.93 -14.23
CA GLY A 102 -1.19 -16.31 -15.00
C GLY A 102 -2.51 -15.82 -14.38
N TRP A 103 -2.59 -15.74 -13.05
CA TRP A 103 -3.76 -15.22 -12.33
C TRP A 103 -3.95 -13.70 -12.50
N TRP A 104 -2.89 -12.92 -12.75
CA TRP A 104 -2.99 -11.47 -13.00
C TRP A 104 -3.21 -11.11 -14.46
N ARG A 105 -3.01 -12.04 -15.39
CA ARG A 105 -3.25 -11.78 -16.83
C ARG A 105 -4.68 -11.30 -17.10
N LYS A 106 -5.67 -11.88 -16.41
CA LYS A 106 -7.08 -11.45 -16.53
C LYS A 106 -7.28 -10.01 -16.09
N GLU A 107 -6.66 -9.60 -14.98
CA GLU A 107 -6.74 -8.22 -14.50
C GLU A 107 -6.00 -7.26 -15.43
N ALA A 108 -4.86 -7.68 -15.96
CA ALA A 108 -4.10 -6.88 -16.91
C ALA A 108 -4.85 -6.72 -18.26
N GLU A 109 -5.62 -7.72 -18.69
CA GLU A 109 -6.55 -7.61 -19.82
C GLU A 109 -7.70 -6.63 -19.54
N LYS A 110 -8.24 -6.61 -18.31
CA LYS A 110 -9.21 -5.57 -17.91
C LYS A 110 -8.58 -4.18 -17.92
N ALA A 111 -7.37 -4.03 -17.38
CA ALA A 111 -6.64 -2.77 -17.43
C ALA A 111 -6.43 -2.30 -18.87
N ARG A 112 -6.12 -3.23 -19.79
CA ARG A 112 -6.08 -2.97 -21.23
C ARG A 112 -7.41 -2.50 -21.79
N ALA A 113 -8.50 -3.15 -21.43
CA ALA A 113 -9.83 -2.74 -21.88
C ALA A 113 -10.20 -1.35 -21.37
N ILE A 114 -9.85 -1.02 -20.13
CA ILE A 114 -10.08 0.30 -19.52
C ILE A 114 -9.29 1.40 -20.23
N LEU A 115 -8.06 1.10 -20.66
CA LEU A 115 -7.16 2.04 -21.32
C LEU A 115 -7.33 2.11 -22.83
N GLU A 116 -8.05 1.16 -23.42
CA GLU A 116 -8.30 1.04 -24.87
C GLU A 116 -7.01 1.18 -25.71
N GLU A 117 -6.96 2.16 -26.62
CA GLU A 117 -5.81 2.43 -27.48
C GLU A 117 -4.57 2.93 -26.72
N ARG A 118 -4.75 3.50 -25.52
CA ARG A 118 -3.63 3.99 -24.71
C ARG A 118 -2.82 2.86 -24.12
N PHE A 119 -3.37 1.65 -23.99
CA PHE A 119 -2.64 0.54 -23.37
C PHE A 119 -1.32 0.22 -24.06
N GLY A 120 -1.23 0.36 -25.40
CA GLY A 120 0.02 0.11 -26.13
C GLY A 120 1.14 1.12 -25.84
N ILE A 121 0.78 2.35 -25.45
CA ILE A 121 1.71 3.41 -25.00
C ILE A 121 2.17 3.13 -23.56
N VAL A 122 1.31 2.45 -22.79
CA VAL A 122 1.50 2.12 -21.37
C VAL A 122 2.38 0.89 -21.15
N THR A 123 2.47 0.01 -22.13
CA THR A 123 3.23 -1.25 -22.04
C THR A 123 4.72 -1.14 -22.37
N THR A 124 5.24 0.06 -22.64
CA THR A 124 6.67 0.28 -22.96
C THR A 124 7.52 0.65 -21.74
N ASN A 125 6.88 0.94 -20.59
CA ASN A 125 7.54 1.27 -19.34
C ASN A 125 7.33 0.15 -18.31
N PRO A 126 8.21 0.00 -17.30
CA PRO A 126 7.94 -0.88 -16.18
C PRO A 126 6.61 -0.49 -15.56
N VAL A 127 5.76 -1.46 -15.23
CA VAL A 127 4.44 -1.21 -14.62
C VAL A 127 4.49 -1.70 -13.18
N PHE A 128 4.11 -0.83 -12.26
CA PHE A 128 3.89 -1.21 -10.88
C PHE A 128 2.51 -1.83 -10.73
N CYS A 129 2.39 -2.86 -9.91
CA CYS A 129 1.12 -3.41 -9.53
C CYS A 129 1.14 -3.83 -8.07
N SER A 130 0.04 -3.53 -7.36
CA SER A 130 -0.15 -4.00 -6.01
C SER A 130 -1.63 -4.12 -5.67
N THR A 131 -1.96 -5.02 -4.74
CA THR A 131 -3.24 -5.06 -4.02
C THR A 131 -3.21 -4.19 -2.75
N PHE A 132 -2.08 -3.54 -2.47
CA PHE A 132 -1.84 -2.69 -1.30
C PHE A 132 -2.19 -3.40 0.02
N GLY A 133 -1.67 -4.61 0.21
CA GLY A 133 -1.95 -5.41 1.42
C GLY A 133 -3.36 -5.98 1.52
N SER A 134 -4.22 -5.82 0.49
CA SER A 134 -5.55 -6.40 0.50
C SER A 134 -5.51 -7.93 0.53
N TYR A 135 -6.36 -8.51 1.39
CA TYR A 135 -6.64 -9.95 1.41
C TYR A 135 -7.46 -10.42 0.19
N ASP A 136 -8.11 -9.50 -0.53
CA ASP A 136 -8.76 -9.81 -1.79
C ASP A 136 -7.77 -9.58 -2.95
N PRO A 137 -7.25 -10.66 -3.57
CA PRO A 137 -6.26 -10.55 -4.64
C PRO A 137 -6.83 -9.93 -5.92
N THR A 138 -8.15 -9.69 -5.99
CA THR A 138 -8.80 -9.05 -7.12
C THR A 138 -8.80 -7.52 -7.03
N VAL A 139 -8.58 -6.92 -5.84
CA VAL A 139 -8.53 -5.46 -5.66
C VAL A 139 -7.14 -4.92 -6.03
N ILE A 140 -6.77 -5.10 -7.30
CA ILE A 140 -5.47 -4.70 -7.82
C ILE A 140 -5.50 -3.30 -8.45
N ILE A 141 -4.42 -2.56 -8.21
CA ILE A 141 -4.14 -1.30 -8.90
C ILE A 141 -2.89 -1.51 -9.75
N PHE A 142 -2.98 -1.15 -11.02
CA PHE A 142 -1.82 -1.01 -11.90
C PHE A 142 -1.44 0.47 -11.96
N ALA A 143 -0.15 0.77 -11.86
CA ALA A 143 0.37 2.10 -11.99
C ALA A 143 1.41 2.15 -13.12
N PHE A 144 1.29 3.15 -13.99
CA PHE A 144 2.24 3.38 -15.08
C PHE A 144 2.47 4.87 -15.31
N THR A 145 3.67 5.19 -15.78
CA THR A 145 4.09 6.55 -16.07
C THR A 145 3.88 6.91 -17.55
N GLU A 146 3.32 8.10 -17.80
CA GLU A 146 3.17 8.70 -19.13
C GLU A 146 3.68 10.16 -19.06
N GLY A 147 4.92 10.38 -19.48
CA GLY A 147 5.57 11.68 -19.29
C GLY A 147 5.75 12.00 -17.80
N GLU A 148 5.20 13.12 -17.36
CA GLU A 148 5.21 13.54 -15.95
C GLU A 148 4.00 13.04 -15.15
N ASP A 149 3.07 12.32 -15.79
CA ASP A 149 1.87 11.81 -15.16
C ASP A 149 2.02 10.34 -14.75
N LEU A 150 1.34 10.00 -13.65
CA LEU A 150 1.11 8.63 -13.23
C LEU A 150 -0.39 8.32 -13.38
N HIS A 151 -0.65 7.15 -13.95
CA HIS A 151 -1.99 6.63 -14.13
C HIS A 151 -2.19 5.42 -13.21
N LEU A 152 -3.16 5.51 -12.31
CA LEU A 152 -3.59 4.41 -11.46
C LEU A 152 -4.84 3.79 -12.08
N VAL A 153 -4.74 2.54 -12.52
CA VAL A 153 -5.85 1.77 -13.10
C VAL A 153 -6.37 0.81 -12.06
N SER A 154 -7.61 1.04 -11.65
CA SER A 154 -8.34 0.12 -10.81
C SER A 154 -9.22 -0.76 -11.68
N THR A 155 -8.88 -2.05 -11.74
CA THR A 155 -9.62 -3.02 -12.56
C THR A 155 -10.95 -3.38 -11.91
N THR A 156 -10.97 -3.48 -10.59
CA THR A 156 -12.18 -3.76 -9.80
C THR A 156 -13.20 -2.64 -9.89
N TYR A 157 -12.74 -1.39 -9.94
CA TYR A 157 -13.63 -0.23 -10.01
C TYR A 157 -13.87 0.27 -11.44
N ASN A 158 -13.20 -0.32 -12.43
CA ASN A 158 -13.25 0.10 -13.83
C ASN A 158 -12.96 1.61 -14.00
N LYS A 159 -11.92 2.09 -13.32
CA LYS A 159 -11.56 3.52 -13.24
C LYS A 159 -10.08 3.76 -13.46
N VAL A 160 -9.76 4.95 -13.97
CA VAL A 160 -8.38 5.45 -14.09
C VAL A 160 -8.27 6.78 -13.36
N ALA A 161 -7.33 6.87 -12.42
CA ALA A 161 -6.90 8.13 -11.85
C ALA A 161 -5.63 8.60 -12.56
N ARG A 162 -5.65 9.83 -13.08
CA ARG A 162 -4.48 10.46 -13.71
C ARG A 162 -4.12 11.72 -12.94
N LEU A 163 -2.89 11.78 -12.44
CA LEU A 163 -2.31 12.95 -11.79
C LEU A 163 -0.81 13.01 -12.11
N SER A 164 -0.18 14.15 -11.84
CA SER A 164 1.26 14.22 -11.93
C SER A 164 1.91 13.25 -10.93
N ALA A 165 2.98 12.60 -11.38
CA ALA A 165 3.77 11.65 -10.61
C ALA A 165 4.24 12.25 -9.27
N ARG A 166 4.68 13.52 -9.30
CA ARG A 166 5.11 14.27 -8.10
C ARG A 166 3.96 14.48 -7.12
N LYS A 167 2.78 14.89 -7.60
CA LYS A 167 1.61 15.08 -6.72
C LYS A 167 1.19 13.79 -6.02
N ILE A 168 1.22 12.65 -6.72
CA ILE A 168 0.92 11.36 -6.11
C ILE A 168 1.93 11.04 -5.01
N ALA A 169 3.23 11.22 -5.26
CA ALA A 169 4.24 10.99 -4.24
C ALA A 169 4.09 11.92 -3.03
N GLU A 170 3.73 13.19 -3.24
CA GLU A 170 3.44 14.14 -2.15
C GLU A 170 2.25 13.71 -1.30
N TYR A 171 1.12 13.34 -1.94
CA TYR A 171 -0.05 12.83 -1.22
C TYR A 171 0.25 11.55 -0.45
N VAL A 172 0.99 10.64 -1.07
CA VAL A 172 1.40 9.40 -0.43
C VAL A 172 2.32 9.67 0.76
N ALA A 173 3.30 10.58 0.63
CA ALA A 173 4.17 10.93 1.74
C ALA A 173 3.41 11.53 2.94
N GLU A 174 2.39 12.38 2.70
CA GLU A 174 1.50 12.88 3.76
C GLU A 174 0.79 11.72 4.47
N VAL A 175 0.19 10.80 3.70
CA VAL A 175 -0.60 9.68 4.22
C VAL A 175 0.26 8.66 4.97
N VAL A 176 1.42 8.31 4.42
CA VAL A 176 2.37 7.39 5.07
C VAL A 176 2.85 7.96 6.40
N GLY A 177 3.12 9.27 6.48
CA GLY A 177 3.48 9.91 7.75
C GLY A 177 2.40 9.79 8.82
N MET A 178 1.13 9.95 8.43
CA MET A 178 -0.01 9.72 9.32
C MET A 178 -0.13 8.25 9.74
N ALA A 179 0.05 7.31 8.81
CA ALA A 179 -0.04 5.87 9.09
C ALA A 179 1.08 5.40 10.03
N ILE A 180 2.31 5.88 9.86
CA ILE A 180 3.43 5.59 10.78
C ILE A 180 3.11 6.14 12.18
N THR A 181 2.59 7.37 12.26
CA THR A 181 2.20 7.97 13.54
C THR A 181 1.08 7.16 14.21
N GLU A 182 0.16 6.56 13.45
CA GLU A 182 -0.84 5.63 13.97
C GLU A 182 -0.18 4.38 14.55
N LEU A 183 0.67 3.71 13.77
CA LEU A 183 1.38 2.49 14.19
C LEU A 183 2.22 2.71 15.45
N GLU A 184 2.89 3.86 15.58
CA GLU A 184 3.72 4.19 16.74
C GLU A 184 2.95 4.23 18.06
N LYS A 185 1.66 4.59 18.04
CA LYS A 185 0.83 4.62 19.26
C LYS A 185 0.74 3.26 19.92
N HIS A 186 0.85 2.19 19.12
CA HIS A 186 0.67 0.83 19.59
C HIS A 186 2.00 0.17 20.01
N ILE A 187 3.15 0.83 19.88
CA ILE A 187 4.46 0.26 20.25
C ILE A 187 4.45 -0.21 21.72
N GLY A 188 3.94 0.62 22.61
CA GLY A 188 3.88 0.29 24.05
C GLY A 188 3.12 -1.00 24.33
N LEU A 189 2.03 -1.27 23.60
CA LEU A 189 1.25 -2.50 23.75
C LEU A 189 2.11 -3.73 23.44
N PHE A 190 2.83 -3.76 22.32
CA PHE A 190 3.66 -4.91 21.96
C PHE A 190 4.86 -5.07 22.92
N GLU A 191 5.46 -3.96 23.35
CA GLU A 191 6.57 -3.98 24.31
C GLU A 191 6.17 -4.52 25.68
N GLU A 192 4.95 -4.25 26.16
CA GLU A 192 4.40 -4.84 27.40
C GLU A 192 4.43 -6.38 27.38
N PHE A 193 4.27 -6.96 26.19
CA PHE A 193 4.29 -8.41 25.97
C PHE A 193 5.65 -8.94 25.49
N GLY A 194 6.68 -8.09 25.47
CA GLY A 194 8.03 -8.47 25.08
C GLY A 194 8.25 -8.66 23.58
N ILE A 195 7.30 -8.23 22.74
CA ILE A 195 7.37 -8.28 21.27
C ILE A 195 8.06 -7.00 20.76
N LYS A 196 9.36 -7.06 20.51
CA LYS A 196 10.16 -5.90 20.08
C LYS A 196 10.16 -5.69 18.58
N GLU A 197 9.86 -6.76 17.83
CA GLU A 197 9.83 -6.82 16.37
C GLU A 197 8.85 -5.78 15.79
N TYR A 198 7.76 -5.47 16.51
CA TYR A 198 6.82 -4.43 16.10
C TYR A 198 7.47 -3.06 16.01
N ALA A 199 8.20 -2.65 17.06
CA ALA A 199 8.90 -1.36 17.08
C ALA A 199 9.96 -1.27 15.98
N GLU A 200 10.65 -2.38 15.68
CA GLU A 200 11.62 -2.47 14.60
C GLU A 200 10.96 -2.27 13.22
N ARG A 201 9.82 -2.93 12.96
CA ARG A 201 9.05 -2.75 11.73
C ARG A 201 8.62 -1.30 11.53
N VAL A 202 8.06 -0.67 12.57
CA VAL A 202 7.62 0.74 12.51
C VAL A 202 8.80 1.68 12.26
N LYS A 203 9.95 1.43 12.90
CA LYS A 203 11.18 2.18 12.65
C LYS A 203 11.64 2.04 11.20
N THR A 204 11.62 0.84 10.63
CA THR A 204 11.98 0.62 9.22
C THR A 204 11.05 1.39 8.28
N LEU A 205 9.74 1.39 8.53
CA LEU A 205 8.78 2.20 7.74
C LEU A 205 9.11 3.69 7.82
N ARG A 206 9.47 4.19 9.01
CA ARG A 206 9.89 5.57 9.23
C ARG A 206 11.15 5.92 8.43
N GLU A 207 12.17 5.08 8.46
CA GLU A 207 13.40 5.29 7.67
C GLU A 207 13.12 5.36 6.16
N LYS A 208 12.27 4.46 5.66
CA LYS A 208 11.82 4.45 4.26
C LYS A 208 11.03 5.72 3.90
N TRP A 209 10.17 6.20 4.79
CA TRP A 209 9.42 7.45 4.61
C TRP A 209 10.31 8.70 4.62
N GLU A 210 11.31 8.77 5.50
CA GLU A 210 12.29 9.86 5.50
C GLU A 210 13.07 9.92 4.18
N LEU A 211 13.46 8.76 3.64
CA LEU A 211 14.10 8.68 2.32
C LEU A 211 13.17 9.17 1.19
N LEU A 212 11.88 8.86 1.26
CA LEU A 212 10.90 9.38 0.30
C LEU A 212 10.81 10.91 0.39
N LYS A 213 10.74 11.47 1.60
CA LYS A 213 10.69 12.93 1.80
C LYS A 213 11.95 13.62 1.30
N SER A 214 13.13 13.07 1.51
CA SER A 214 14.37 13.66 0.96
C SER A 214 14.34 13.67 -0.56
N THR A 215 13.86 12.59 -1.18
CA THR A 215 13.72 12.49 -2.64
C THR A 215 12.72 13.53 -3.20
N LEU A 216 11.67 13.87 -2.46
CA LEU A 216 10.70 14.89 -2.85
C LEU A 216 11.23 16.32 -2.73
N ALA A 217 12.28 16.53 -1.95
CA ALA A 217 12.91 17.84 -1.76
C ALA A 217 13.95 18.16 -2.85
N ASP A 218 14.44 17.14 -3.56
CA ASP A 218 15.31 17.26 -4.72
C ASP A 218 14.54 17.71 -6.00
#